data_AF-A0AAF0JLT5-F1
#
_entry.id   AF-A0AAF0JLT5-F1
#
_cell.length_a   1.000
_cell.length_b   1.000
_cell.length_c   1.000
_cell.angle_alpha   90.00
_cell.angle_beta   90.00
_cell.angle_gamma   90.00
#
_symmetry.space_group_name_H-M   'P 1'
#
loop_
_entity.id
_entity.type
_entity.pdbx_description
1 polymer ?
#
loop_
_entity_poly.entity_id
_entity_poly.type
_entity_poly.pdbx_seq_one_letter_code
_entity_poly.pdbx_strand_id
1 'polypeptide(L)'
;MVLDSLIPYHLNRQLFRIGIYIQSASEEIKRLKEIRESLSEAVISDSLFRTVNEALKSQNFTDQILTVIPDNAESGQFTIEYRSKTSEIITVSGTIKDTEVISITEESTWPIKLPEILLANESFREAAEYLSEKNYERTFTSVNITQGYEHFKFEYKNSINQASITAVVKNDSITEVILKNEPILPYNLIAVISAVSALIIAAGAYRILSERKTVDIRSQKILDDEKNKKSPSDILKDSADLFERGLKKEACILISLSIRKFVSEKYGAGDEITDNECLMLINRKNKLYESCGDILEKTAEVRFTGTCEDDIDNIRFKGFLDKAQDIISEK
;
A
#
# COMPACT_ATOMS: atom_id res chain seq x y z
N MET A 1 -44.82 -57.42 -6.68
CA MET A 1 -43.42 -57.10 -6.31
C MET A 1 -42.98 -55.95 -7.20
N VAL A 2 -43.29 -54.72 -6.79
CA VAL A 2 -42.89 -53.48 -7.48
C VAL A 2 -42.37 -52.57 -6.37
N LEU A 3 -41.07 -52.65 -6.12
CA LEU A 3 -40.35 -51.71 -5.29
C LEU A 3 -39.88 -50.60 -6.24
N ASP A 4 -40.82 -49.76 -6.69
CA ASP A 4 -40.46 -48.51 -7.35
C ASP A 4 -39.86 -47.60 -6.29
N SER A 5 -38.57 -47.38 -6.48
CA SER A 5 -37.67 -46.63 -5.64
C SER A 5 -38.11 -45.16 -5.53
N LEU A 6 -38.72 -44.82 -4.40
CA LEU A 6 -38.92 -43.44 -3.97
C LEU A 6 -37.57 -42.80 -3.63
N ILE A 7 -36.86 -42.33 -4.66
CA ILE A 7 -35.90 -41.25 -4.47
C ILE A 7 -36.73 -40.02 -4.09
N PRO A 8 -36.54 -39.43 -2.90
CA PRO A 8 -37.35 -38.30 -2.47
C PRO A 8 -37.23 -37.16 -3.49
N TYR A 9 -38.37 -36.58 -3.89
CA TYR A 9 -38.49 -35.57 -4.95
C TYR A 9 -37.49 -34.41 -4.82
N HIS A 10 -37.11 -34.06 -3.59
CA HIS A 10 -36.09 -33.05 -3.29
C HIS A 10 -34.67 -33.44 -3.74
N LEU A 11 -34.31 -34.72 -3.68
CA LEU A 11 -33.01 -35.23 -4.11
C LEU A 11 -32.87 -35.21 -5.64
N ASN A 12 -33.94 -35.58 -6.37
CA ASN A 12 -33.98 -35.48 -7.83
C ASN A 12 -33.84 -34.03 -8.32
N ARG A 13 -34.46 -33.06 -7.62
CA ARG A 13 -34.33 -31.65 -7.98
C ARG A 13 -32.92 -31.10 -7.76
N GLN A 14 -32.21 -31.55 -6.72
CA GLN A 14 -30.82 -31.15 -6.49
C GLN A 14 -29.86 -31.78 -7.50
N LEU A 15 -30.02 -33.07 -7.80
CA LEU A 15 -29.21 -33.76 -8.81
C LEU A 15 -29.39 -33.17 -10.21
N PHE A 16 -30.61 -32.78 -10.58
CA PHE A 16 -30.88 -32.10 -11.84
C PHE A 16 -30.18 -30.74 -11.94
N ARG A 17 -30.18 -29.94 -10.86
CA ARG A 17 -29.47 -28.65 -10.81
C ARG A 17 -27.94 -28.82 -10.90
N ILE A 18 -27.40 -29.82 -10.21
CA ILE A 18 -25.97 -30.16 -10.29
C ILE A 18 -25.62 -30.59 -11.71
N GLY A 19 -26.46 -31.42 -12.35
CA GLY A 19 -26.27 -31.84 -13.74
C GLY A 19 -26.23 -30.67 -14.72
N ILE A 20 -27.16 -29.71 -14.60
CA ILE A 20 -27.15 -28.48 -15.41
C ILE A 20 -25.86 -27.67 -15.16
N TYR A 21 -25.46 -27.52 -13.91
CA TYR A 21 -24.25 -26.77 -13.56
C TYR A 21 -22.98 -27.40 -14.15
N ILE A 22 -22.84 -28.74 -14.04
CA ILE A 22 -21.73 -29.48 -14.63
C ILE A 22 -21.73 -29.34 -16.14
N GLN A 23 -22.89 -29.43 -16.79
CA GLN A 23 -23.02 -29.24 -18.23
C GLN A 23 -22.56 -27.83 -18.65
N SER A 24 -23.07 -26.78 -18.00
CA SER A 24 -22.67 -25.39 -18.31
C SER A 24 -21.18 -25.13 -18.06
N ALA A 25 -20.61 -25.71 -17.00
CA ALA A 25 -19.19 -25.59 -16.71
C ALA A 25 -18.34 -26.32 -17.76
N SER A 26 -18.80 -27.49 -18.23
CA SER A 26 -18.10 -28.24 -19.27
C SER A 26 -18.09 -27.52 -20.62
N GLU A 27 -19.19 -26.84 -20.96
CA GLU A 27 -19.31 -26.05 -22.18
C GLU A 27 -18.41 -24.82 -22.14
N GLU A 28 -18.34 -24.14 -21.00
CA GLU A 28 -17.46 -22.98 -20.82
C GLU A 28 -15.98 -23.39 -20.86
N ILE A 29 -15.59 -24.50 -20.22
CA ILE A 29 -14.22 -25.04 -20.30
C ILE A 29 -13.86 -25.35 -21.76
N LYS A 30 -14.79 -25.97 -22.51
CA LYS A 30 -14.57 -26.29 -23.92
C LYS A 30 -14.40 -25.02 -24.76
N ARG A 31 -15.27 -24.02 -24.55
CA ARG A 31 -15.20 -22.73 -25.24
C ARG A 31 -13.89 -22.00 -24.96
N LEU A 32 -13.47 -21.93 -23.70
CA LEU A 32 -12.20 -21.30 -23.31
C LEU A 32 -11.00 -22.03 -23.91
N LYS A 33 -11.08 -23.36 -24.04
CA LYS A 33 -10.05 -24.16 -24.71
C LYS A 33 -9.96 -23.82 -26.20
N GLU A 34 -11.09 -23.76 -26.90
CA GLU A 34 -11.13 -23.40 -28.33
C GLU A 34 -10.61 -21.98 -28.58
N ILE A 35 -11.00 -21.01 -27.74
CA ILE A 35 -10.47 -19.64 -27.82
C ILE A 35 -8.96 -19.63 -27.60
N ARG A 36 -8.46 -20.35 -26.58
CA ARG A 36 -7.02 -20.42 -26.30
C ARG A 36 -6.25 -21.02 -27.48
N GLU A 37 -6.76 -22.09 -28.08
CA GLU A 37 -6.13 -22.74 -29.25
C GLU A 37 -6.08 -21.78 -30.45
N SER A 38 -7.19 -21.10 -30.76
CA SER A 38 -7.24 -20.12 -31.85
C SER A 38 -6.28 -18.95 -31.63
N LEU A 39 -6.22 -18.38 -30.42
CA LEU A 39 -5.27 -17.30 -30.11
C LEU A 39 -3.81 -17.79 -30.12
N SER A 40 -3.55 -19.04 -29.76
CA SER A 40 -2.21 -19.62 -29.83
C SER A 40 -1.73 -19.74 -31.28
N GLU A 41 -2.60 -20.16 -32.19
CA GLU A 41 -2.31 -20.20 -33.63
C GLU A 41 -2.08 -18.80 -34.20
N ALA A 42 -2.88 -17.81 -33.76
CA ALA A 42 -2.69 -16.41 -34.13
C ALA A 42 -1.29 -15.90 -33.71
N VAL A 43 -0.86 -16.14 -32.47
CA VAL A 43 0.49 -15.77 -32.00
C VAL A 43 1.58 -16.44 -32.83
N ILE A 44 1.48 -17.74 -33.08
CA ILE A 44 2.53 -18.49 -33.81
C ILE A 44 2.65 -18.03 -35.28
N SER A 45 1.54 -17.63 -35.89
CA SER A 45 1.49 -17.17 -37.28
C SER A 45 1.82 -15.68 -37.44
N ASP A 46 1.79 -14.90 -36.36
CA ASP A 46 2.06 -13.46 -36.36
C ASP A 46 3.51 -13.13 -36.77
N SER A 47 3.65 -12.11 -37.62
CA SER A 47 4.94 -11.69 -38.18
C SER A 47 5.93 -11.14 -37.15
N LEU A 48 5.43 -10.41 -36.14
CA LEU A 48 6.23 -9.84 -35.07
C LEU A 48 6.78 -10.96 -34.19
N PHE A 49 5.91 -11.90 -33.82
CA PHE A 49 6.31 -13.07 -33.02
C PHE A 49 7.33 -13.95 -33.77
N ARG A 50 7.11 -14.20 -35.06
CA ARG A 50 8.04 -15.00 -35.87
C ARG A 50 9.44 -14.38 -35.93
N THR A 51 9.54 -13.06 -36.05
CA THR A 51 10.82 -12.34 -36.07
C THR A 51 11.58 -12.55 -34.76
N VAL A 52 10.91 -12.36 -33.62
CA VAL A 52 11.48 -12.60 -32.29
C VAL A 52 11.89 -14.05 -32.10
N ASN A 53 11.02 -14.99 -32.47
CA ASN A 53 11.27 -16.42 -32.35
C ASN A 53 12.49 -16.87 -33.18
N GLU A 54 12.62 -16.38 -34.42
CA GLU A 54 13.76 -16.68 -35.28
C GLU A 54 15.06 -16.06 -34.73
N ALA A 55 15.01 -14.83 -34.21
CA ALA A 55 16.14 -14.17 -33.57
C ALA A 55 16.64 -14.96 -32.33
N LEU A 56 15.75 -15.44 -31.48
CA LEU A 56 16.09 -16.25 -30.31
C LEU A 56 16.61 -17.64 -30.70
N LYS A 57 15.99 -18.29 -31.68
CA LYS A 57 16.47 -19.59 -32.20
C LYS A 57 17.87 -19.50 -32.79
N SER A 58 18.20 -18.40 -33.48
CA SER A 58 19.56 -18.14 -33.98
C SER A 58 20.62 -18.06 -32.87
N GLN A 59 20.18 -17.75 -31.63
CA GLN A 59 21.00 -17.67 -30.43
C GLN A 59 21.00 -18.98 -29.61
N ASN A 60 20.52 -20.10 -30.18
CA ASN A 60 20.39 -21.40 -29.54
C ASN A 60 19.38 -21.46 -28.37
N PHE A 61 18.42 -20.55 -28.35
CA PHE A 61 17.27 -20.64 -27.47
C PHE A 61 16.17 -21.45 -28.14
N THR A 62 15.66 -22.47 -27.43
CA THR A 62 14.53 -23.29 -27.89
C THR A 62 13.30 -22.98 -27.06
N ASP A 63 12.17 -22.86 -27.75
CA ASP A 63 10.85 -22.66 -27.15
C ASP A 63 10.47 -23.86 -26.26
N GLN A 64 9.92 -23.57 -25.09
CA GLN A 64 9.42 -24.62 -24.19
C GLN A 64 7.89 -24.68 -24.19
N ILE A 65 7.23 -23.63 -23.73
CA ILE A 65 5.78 -23.64 -23.47
C ILE A 65 5.19 -22.27 -23.78
N LEU A 66 4.32 -22.19 -24.80
CA LEU A 66 3.46 -21.05 -25.04
C LEU A 66 2.23 -21.15 -24.13
N THR A 67 2.01 -20.12 -23.31
CA THR A 67 0.82 -19.95 -22.48
C THR A 67 0.03 -18.75 -22.99
N VAL A 68 -1.25 -18.95 -23.29
CA VAL A 68 -2.16 -17.87 -23.69
C VAL A 68 -3.28 -17.73 -22.65
N ILE A 69 -3.51 -16.48 -22.24
CA ILE A 69 -4.55 -16.04 -21.33
C ILE A 69 -5.52 -15.17 -22.13
N PRO A 70 -6.68 -15.72 -22.56
CA PRO A 70 -7.66 -14.96 -23.32
C PRO A 70 -8.39 -13.95 -22.44
N ASP A 71 -8.61 -12.75 -22.96
CA ASP A 71 -9.58 -11.79 -22.42
C ASP A 71 -10.95 -11.98 -23.10
N ASN A 72 -10.93 -12.27 -24.40
CA ASN A 72 -12.10 -12.63 -25.22
C ASN A 72 -11.66 -13.51 -26.41
N ALA A 73 -12.51 -13.65 -27.42
CA ALA A 73 -12.24 -14.50 -28.58
C ALA A 73 -11.10 -14.00 -29.48
N GLU A 74 -10.77 -12.70 -29.44
CA GLU A 74 -9.86 -12.04 -30.38
C GLU A 74 -8.71 -11.31 -29.68
N SER A 75 -8.73 -11.22 -28.35
CA SER A 75 -7.69 -10.55 -27.57
C SER A 75 -7.29 -11.33 -26.31
N GLY A 76 -6.09 -11.06 -25.85
CA GLY A 76 -5.54 -11.65 -24.63
C GLY A 76 -4.06 -11.36 -24.49
N GLN A 77 -3.41 -12.12 -23.63
CA GLN A 77 -1.97 -12.05 -23.40
C GLN A 77 -1.34 -13.41 -23.63
N PHE A 78 -0.06 -13.41 -24.00
CA PHE A 78 0.71 -14.63 -24.06
C PHE A 78 2.05 -14.48 -23.36
N THR A 79 2.58 -15.62 -22.92
CA THR A 79 3.93 -15.75 -22.39
C THR A 79 4.54 -17.03 -22.93
N ILE A 80 5.81 -16.97 -23.32
CA ILE A 80 6.61 -18.11 -23.70
C ILE A 80 7.97 -18.04 -23.02
N GLU A 81 8.40 -19.17 -22.47
CA GLU A 81 9.74 -19.32 -21.93
C GLU A 81 10.63 -20.02 -22.95
N TYR A 82 11.77 -19.41 -23.22
CA TYR A 82 12.84 -19.94 -24.03
C TYR A 82 13.98 -20.38 -23.12
N ARG A 83 14.56 -21.54 -23.43
CA ARG A 83 15.69 -22.08 -22.68
C ARG A 83 16.88 -22.36 -23.59
N SER A 84 18.08 -21.97 -23.16
CA SER A 84 19.33 -22.34 -23.83
C SER A 84 19.82 -23.73 -23.37
N LYS A 85 20.83 -24.27 -24.07
CA LYS A 85 21.46 -25.55 -23.68
C LYS A 85 22.14 -25.50 -22.30
N THR A 86 22.53 -24.31 -21.84
CA THR A 86 23.13 -24.05 -20.52
C THR A 86 22.09 -23.73 -19.45
N SER A 87 20.80 -23.89 -19.76
CA SER A 87 19.65 -23.61 -18.87
C SER A 87 19.42 -22.13 -18.55
N GLU A 88 19.92 -21.21 -19.36
CA GLU A 88 19.52 -19.79 -19.28
C GLU A 88 18.09 -19.65 -19.79
N ILE A 89 17.34 -18.72 -19.20
CA ILE A 89 15.92 -18.51 -19.49
C ILE A 89 15.74 -17.09 -20.05
N ILE A 90 14.95 -16.99 -21.12
CA ILE A 90 14.41 -15.75 -21.64
C ILE A 90 12.89 -15.88 -21.59
N THR A 91 12.23 -14.89 -20.99
CA THR A 91 10.77 -14.82 -20.96
C THR A 91 10.34 -13.82 -22.01
N VAL A 92 9.49 -14.27 -22.93
CA VAL A 92 8.86 -13.41 -23.93
C VAL A 92 7.38 -13.34 -23.62
N SER A 93 6.85 -12.15 -23.46
CA SER A 93 5.43 -11.90 -23.21
C SER A 93 4.88 -10.95 -24.25
N GLY A 94 3.57 -10.91 -24.42
CA GLY A 94 2.97 -10.01 -25.40
C GLY A 94 1.47 -9.89 -25.29
N THR A 95 0.93 -8.94 -26.05
CA THR A 95 -0.50 -8.64 -26.10
C THR A 95 -1.04 -8.96 -27.48
N ILE A 96 -2.19 -9.63 -27.51
CA ILE A 96 -2.94 -9.96 -28.71
C ILE A 96 -4.17 -9.06 -28.75
N LYS A 97 -4.43 -8.45 -29.90
CA LYS A 97 -5.64 -7.66 -30.14
C LYS A 97 -6.10 -7.87 -31.56
N ASP A 98 -7.40 -8.08 -31.75
CA ASP A 98 -8.00 -8.31 -33.06
C ASP A 98 -7.29 -9.45 -33.82
N THR A 99 -6.90 -10.50 -33.09
CA THR A 99 -6.09 -11.66 -33.55
C THR A 99 -4.67 -11.37 -34.03
N GLU A 100 -4.13 -10.17 -33.77
CA GLU A 100 -2.77 -9.77 -34.13
C GLU A 100 -1.92 -9.50 -32.87
N VAL A 101 -0.62 -9.75 -32.94
CA VAL A 101 0.30 -9.41 -31.84
C VAL A 101 0.71 -7.95 -31.97
N ILE A 102 0.26 -7.12 -31.03
CA ILE A 102 0.51 -5.67 -31.07
C ILE A 102 1.79 -5.25 -30.33
N SER A 103 2.27 -6.10 -29.42
CA SER A 103 3.47 -5.83 -28.61
C SER A 103 4.09 -7.11 -28.09
N ILE A 104 5.41 -7.12 -28.04
CA ILE A 104 6.23 -8.17 -27.43
C ILE A 104 7.21 -7.54 -26.45
N THR A 105 7.36 -8.15 -25.28
CA THR A 105 8.36 -7.81 -24.28
C THR A 105 9.23 -9.02 -24.01
N GLU A 106 10.53 -8.90 -24.31
CA GLU A 106 11.55 -9.89 -23.97
C GLU A 106 12.27 -9.47 -22.70
N GLU A 107 12.42 -10.38 -21.74
CA GLU A 107 13.16 -10.14 -20.52
C GLU A 107 14.15 -11.28 -20.26
N SER A 108 15.37 -10.90 -19.88
CA SER A 108 16.40 -11.86 -19.49
C SER A 108 17.35 -11.27 -18.46
N THR A 109 17.68 -12.08 -17.46
CA THR A 109 18.80 -11.82 -16.54
C THR A 109 20.14 -12.23 -17.13
N TRP A 110 20.14 -12.83 -18.33
CA TRP A 110 21.34 -13.25 -19.01
C TRP A 110 21.73 -12.28 -20.14
N PRO A 111 23.02 -12.12 -20.44
CA PRO A 111 23.48 -11.28 -21.54
C PRO A 111 23.05 -11.86 -22.92
N ILE A 112 21.95 -11.37 -23.49
CA ILE A 112 21.55 -11.73 -24.87
C ILE A 112 22.43 -11.06 -25.93
N LYS A 113 22.59 -11.68 -27.09
CA LYS A 113 23.33 -11.06 -28.20
C LYS A 113 22.60 -9.80 -28.65
N LEU A 114 23.34 -8.71 -28.80
CA LEU A 114 22.78 -7.43 -29.21
C LEU A 114 22.51 -7.42 -30.72
N PRO A 115 21.40 -6.80 -31.17
CA PRO A 115 21.17 -6.52 -32.58
C PRO A 115 22.30 -5.71 -33.20
N GLU A 116 22.62 -5.97 -34.47
CA GLU A 116 23.71 -5.29 -35.19
C GLU A 116 23.51 -3.77 -35.26
N ILE A 117 22.26 -3.30 -35.34
CA ILE A 117 21.94 -1.87 -35.34
C ILE A 117 22.44 -1.16 -34.08
N LEU A 118 22.35 -1.79 -32.91
CA LEU A 118 22.89 -1.24 -31.66
C LEU A 118 24.41 -1.22 -31.68
N LEU A 119 25.03 -2.30 -32.17
CA LEU A 119 26.49 -2.43 -32.25
C LEU A 119 27.13 -1.44 -33.25
N ALA A 120 26.40 -1.08 -34.31
CA ALA A 120 26.84 -0.12 -35.30
C ALA A 120 26.76 1.33 -34.82
N ASN A 121 25.92 1.62 -33.82
CA ASN A 121 25.70 2.97 -33.32
C ASN A 121 26.84 3.44 -32.40
N GLU A 122 27.40 4.61 -32.71
CA GLU A 122 28.52 5.19 -31.98
C GLU A 122 28.17 5.51 -30.53
N SER A 123 27.06 6.21 -30.27
CA SER A 123 26.66 6.58 -28.91
C SER A 123 26.39 5.37 -28.01
N PHE A 124 25.80 4.31 -28.56
CA PHE A 124 25.61 3.06 -27.83
C PHE A 124 26.95 2.39 -27.51
N ARG A 125 27.86 2.32 -28.49
CA ARG A 125 29.18 1.72 -28.31
C ARG A 125 30.01 2.49 -27.27
N GLU A 126 30.03 3.82 -27.33
CA GLU A 126 30.70 4.67 -26.33
C GLU A 126 30.14 4.44 -24.92
N ALA A 127 28.82 4.35 -24.77
CA ALA A 127 28.19 4.06 -23.48
C ALA A 127 28.54 2.66 -22.96
N ALA A 128 28.55 1.66 -23.84
CA ALA A 128 28.91 0.28 -23.49
C ALA A 128 30.41 0.16 -23.11
N GLU A 129 31.29 0.82 -23.86
CA GLU A 129 32.73 0.89 -23.57
C GLU A 129 32.99 1.57 -22.21
N TYR A 130 32.37 2.72 -21.94
CA TYR A 130 32.47 3.41 -20.65
C TYR A 130 32.08 2.51 -19.46
N LEU A 131 31.00 1.74 -19.59
CA LEU A 131 30.58 0.80 -18.55
C LEU A 131 31.56 -0.36 -18.40
N SER A 132 32.05 -0.91 -19.51
CA SER A 132 33.06 -1.97 -19.51
C SER A 132 34.36 -1.53 -18.83
N GLU A 133 34.88 -0.33 -19.14
CA GLU A 133 36.08 0.23 -18.50
C GLU A 133 35.93 0.42 -16.99
N LYS A 134 34.69 0.62 -16.52
CA LYS A 134 34.34 0.76 -15.09
C LYS A 134 33.93 -0.56 -14.42
N ASN A 135 34.20 -1.70 -15.06
CA ASN A 135 33.89 -3.04 -14.56
C ASN A 135 32.40 -3.23 -14.21
N TYR A 136 31.52 -2.62 -15.01
CA TYR A 136 30.09 -2.92 -14.92
C TYR A 136 29.78 -4.19 -15.72
N GLU A 137 29.02 -5.09 -15.12
CA GLU A 137 28.51 -6.29 -15.77
C GLU A 137 27.02 -6.14 -16.04
N ARG A 138 26.57 -6.60 -17.20
CA ARG A 138 25.15 -6.58 -17.57
C ARG A 138 24.41 -7.63 -16.73
N THR A 139 23.39 -7.20 -16.00
CA THR A 139 22.59 -8.05 -15.11
C THR A 139 21.19 -8.29 -15.62
N PHE A 140 20.68 -7.44 -16.51
CA PHE A 140 19.34 -7.56 -17.04
C PHE A 140 19.23 -6.91 -18.43
N THR A 141 18.40 -7.51 -19.27
CA THR A 141 18.00 -6.96 -20.57
C THR A 141 16.48 -7.04 -20.67
N SER A 142 15.86 -5.94 -21.08
CA SER A 142 14.45 -5.87 -21.46
C SER A 142 14.32 -5.22 -22.83
N VAL A 143 13.55 -5.83 -23.72
CA VAL A 143 13.28 -5.32 -25.05
C VAL A 143 11.78 -5.25 -25.24
N ASN A 144 11.25 -4.06 -25.50
CA ASN A 144 9.85 -3.87 -25.87
C ASN A 144 9.76 -3.60 -27.36
N ILE A 145 9.06 -4.46 -28.08
CA ILE A 145 8.95 -4.47 -29.54
C ILE A 145 7.49 -4.24 -29.89
N THR A 146 7.23 -3.22 -30.70
CA THR A 146 5.95 -2.95 -31.35
C THR A 146 6.21 -2.64 -32.81
N GLN A 147 5.16 -2.48 -33.62
CA GLN A 147 5.31 -2.26 -35.06
C GLN A 147 6.13 -0.99 -35.35
N GLY A 148 7.34 -1.17 -35.90
CA GLY A 148 8.25 -0.09 -36.28
C GLY A 148 8.89 0.64 -35.09
N TYR A 149 8.80 0.10 -33.88
CA TYR A 149 9.36 0.71 -32.67
C TYR A 149 9.91 -0.36 -31.73
N GLU A 150 11.16 -0.19 -31.30
CA GLU A 150 11.81 -1.07 -30.35
C GLU A 150 12.48 -0.24 -29.26
N HIS A 151 12.26 -0.63 -28.02
CA HIS A 151 12.85 0.03 -26.85
C HIS A 151 13.66 -0.98 -26.06
N PHE A 152 14.97 -0.80 -26.12
CA PHE A 152 15.95 -1.61 -25.42
C PHE A 152 16.32 -0.97 -24.10
N LYS A 153 16.32 -1.77 -23.03
CA LYS A 153 16.83 -1.39 -21.72
C LYS A 153 17.82 -2.44 -21.25
N PHE A 154 19.03 -2.01 -20.94
CA PHE A 154 20.09 -2.83 -20.40
C PHE A 154 20.44 -2.31 -19.03
N GLU A 155 20.40 -3.18 -18.02
CA GLU A 155 20.83 -2.84 -16.67
C GLU A 155 22.17 -3.48 -16.38
N TYR A 156 22.99 -2.70 -15.70
CA TYR A 156 24.36 -3.04 -15.36
C TYR A 156 24.60 -2.80 -13.88
N LYS A 157 25.52 -3.58 -13.32
CA LYS A 157 25.94 -3.45 -11.94
C LYS A 157 27.45 -3.60 -11.83
N ASN A 158 28.06 -2.78 -10.98
CA ASN A 158 29.39 -3.05 -10.46
C ASN A 158 29.32 -3.20 -8.93
N SER A 159 30.46 -3.33 -8.25
CA SER A 159 30.50 -3.61 -6.81
C SER A 159 29.75 -2.59 -5.94
N ILE A 160 29.53 -1.36 -6.43
CA ILE A 160 29.02 -0.23 -5.64
C ILE A 160 27.85 0.50 -6.33
N ASN A 161 27.71 0.40 -7.64
CA ASN A 161 26.81 1.25 -8.43
C ASN A 161 25.97 0.43 -9.43
N GLN A 162 24.82 1.00 -9.81
CA GLN A 162 23.99 0.52 -10.89
C GLN A 162 24.07 1.51 -12.06
N ALA A 163 23.94 1.00 -13.27
CA ALA A 163 23.82 1.83 -14.45
C ALA A 163 22.80 1.20 -15.39
N SER A 164 22.22 2.02 -16.25
CA SER A 164 21.38 1.52 -17.33
C SER A 164 21.65 2.24 -18.64
N ILE A 165 21.63 1.48 -19.73
CA ILE A 165 21.61 2.01 -21.08
C ILE A 165 20.20 1.77 -21.62
N THR A 166 19.56 2.83 -22.09
CA THR A 166 18.28 2.75 -22.80
C THR A 166 18.51 3.18 -24.25
N ALA A 167 18.00 2.42 -25.21
CA ALA A 167 18.09 2.75 -26.62
C ALA A 167 16.73 2.59 -27.31
N VAL A 168 16.40 3.53 -28.20
CA VAL A 168 15.11 3.54 -28.93
C VAL A 168 15.38 3.45 -30.42
N VAL A 169 14.89 2.37 -31.04
CA VAL A 169 14.87 2.19 -32.50
C VAL A 169 13.49 2.53 -33.01
N LYS A 170 13.42 3.37 -34.04
CA LYS A 170 12.18 3.68 -34.75
C LYS A 170 12.42 3.54 -36.24
N ASN A 171 11.64 2.69 -36.91
CA ASN A 171 11.77 2.38 -38.34
C ASN A 171 13.23 2.07 -38.74
N ASP A 172 13.85 1.10 -38.06
CA ASP A 172 15.23 0.65 -38.32
C ASP A 172 16.32 1.72 -38.14
N SER A 173 16.05 2.79 -37.39
CA SER A 173 17.04 3.79 -37.01
C SER A 173 17.03 4.04 -35.51
N ILE A 174 18.21 4.13 -34.90
CA ILE A 174 18.34 4.57 -33.51
C ILE A 174 18.05 6.06 -33.43
N THR A 175 17.12 6.42 -32.55
CA THR A 175 16.68 7.80 -32.33
C THR A 175 17.22 8.37 -31.02
N GLU A 176 17.45 7.51 -30.03
CA GLU A 176 17.87 7.93 -28.70
C GLU A 176 18.71 6.84 -28.05
N VAL A 177 19.78 7.26 -27.37
CA VAL A 177 20.59 6.43 -26.48
C VAL A 177 20.85 7.23 -25.21
N ILE A 178 20.41 6.71 -24.06
CA ILE A 178 20.59 7.34 -22.75
C ILE A 178 21.37 6.40 -21.84
N LEU A 179 22.45 6.91 -21.26
CA LEU A 179 23.17 6.28 -20.16
C LEU A 179 22.78 6.95 -18.84
N LYS A 180 22.26 6.17 -17.88
CA LYS A 180 21.99 6.61 -16.51
C LYS A 180 22.91 5.88 -15.54
N ASN A 181 23.55 6.62 -14.64
CA ASN A 181 24.34 6.07 -13.54
C ASN A 181 23.62 6.38 -12.23
N GLU A 182 23.22 5.34 -11.51
CA GLU A 182 22.56 5.46 -10.22
C GLU A 182 23.50 4.93 -9.13
N PRO A 183 23.89 5.77 -8.16
CA PRO A 183 24.64 5.28 -7.02
C PRO A 183 23.73 4.31 -6.24
N ILE A 184 24.18 3.07 -6.03
CA ILE A 184 23.52 2.21 -5.04
C ILE A 184 23.91 2.83 -3.72
N LEU A 185 22.96 3.38 -2.97
CA LEU A 185 23.21 3.72 -1.58
C LEU A 185 23.73 2.46 -0.90
N PRO A 186 25.00 2.42 -0.44
CA PRO A 186 25.54 1.21 0.16
C PRO A 186 24.61 0.83 1.31
N TYR A 187 24.26 -0.44 1.45
CA TYR A 187 23.46 -0.89 2.60
C TYR A 187 24.10 -0.45 3.93
N ASN A 188 25.43 -0.37 3.96
CA ASN A 188 26.20 0.19 5.07
C ASN A 188 25.90 1.66 5.34
N LEU A 189 25.66 2.47 4.31
CA LEU A 189 25.27 3.88 4.46
C LEU A 189 23.85 4.00 5.01
N ILE A 190 22.93 3.12 4.60
CA ILE A 190 21.57 3.04 5.17
C ILE A 190 21.66 2.65 6.65
N ALA A 191 22.52 1.69 7.01
CA ALA A 191 22.76 1.29 8.39
C ALA A 191 23.41 2.41 9.23
N VAL A 192 24.33 3.19 8.65
CA VAL A 192 24.93 4.35 9.32
C VAL A 192 23.90 5.47 9.50
N ILE A 193 23.12 5.79 8.48
CA ILE A 193 22.06 6.80 8.56
C ILE A 193 21.00 6.38 9.59
N SER A 194 20.61 5.10 9.63
CA SER A 194 19.66 4.59 10.61
C SER A 194 20.24 4.61 12.04
N ALA A 195 21.51 4.25 12.21
CA ALA A 195 22.19 4.35 13.51
C ALA A 195 22.33 5.80 13.99
N VAL A 196 22.71 6.72 13.10
CA VAL A 196 22.78 8.16 13.41
C VAL A 196 21.39 8.71 13.73
N SER A 197 20.36 8.33 12.97
CA SER A 197 18.98 8.72 13.24
C SER A 197 18.50 8.17 14.59
N ALA A 198 18.80 6.91 14.91
CA ALA A 198 18.51 6.30 16.19
C ALA A 198 19.23 7.01 17.34
N LEU A 199 20.49 7.43 17.15
CA LEU A 199 21.22 8.23 18.14
C LEU A 199 20.63 9.63 18.31
N ILE A 200 20.18 10.28 17.23
CA ILE A 200 19.51 11.58 17.31
C ILE A 200 18.17 11.45 18.06
N ILE A 201 17.38 10.41 17.75
CA ILE A 201 16.13 10.11 18.45
C ILE A 201 16.42 9.79 19.92
N ALA A 202 17.42 8.96 20.21
CA ALA A 202 17.80 8.60 21.57
C ALA A 202 18.34 9.81 22.35
N ALA A 203 19.13 10.69 21.72
CA ALA A 203 19.62 11.92 22.31
C ALA A 203 18.51 12.95 22.52
N GLY A 204 17.55 13.04 21.59
CA GLY A 204 16.35 13.86 21.72
C GLY A 204 15.44 13.35 22.84
N ALA A 205 15.17 12.05 22.88
CA ALA A 205 14.43 11.39 23.96
C ALA A 205 15.15 11.56 25.31
N TYR A 206 16.48 11.39 25.34
CA TYR A 206 17.29 11.60 26.53
C TYR A 206 17.27 13.07 26.98
N ARG A 207 17.32 14.05 26.07
CA ARG A 207 17.15 15.47 26.42
C ARG A 207 15.77 15.75 26.97
N ILE A 208 14.71 15.25 26.33
CA ILE A 208 13.33 15.39 26.85
C ILE A 208 13.19 14.73 28.23
N LEU A 209 13.82 13.58 28.46
CA LEU A 209 13.81 12.89 29.74
C LEU A 209 14.74 13.53 30.79
N SER A 210 15.82 14.18 30.37
CA SER A 210 16.81 14.81 31.24
C SER A 210 16.45 16.26 31.60
N GLU A 211 15.76 16.97 30.71
CA GLU A 211 15.16 18.28 30.99
C GLU A 211 13.93 18.14 31.89
N ARG A 212 13.39 16.91 32.03
CA ARG A 212 12.55 16.52 33.17
C ARG A 212 13.39 16.31 34.44
N LYS A 213 14.16 17.32 34.84
CA LYS A 213 14.40 17.53 36.27
C LYS A 213 13.10 18.12 36.86
N THR A 214 12.47 17.30 37.70
CA THR A 214 11.27 17.58 38.50
C THR A 214 10.02 18.00 37.73
N VAL A 215 9.50 17.08 36.91
CA VAL A 215 8.06 16.82 36.98
C VAL A 215 7.91 15.41 37.50
N ASP A 216 7.37 15.31 38.71
CA ASP A 216 7.20 14.07 39.44
C ASP A 216 6.32 13.08 38.65
N ILE A 217 6.96 12.10 37.99
CA ILE A 217 6.28 11.03 37.24
C ILE A 217 5.54 10.08 38.20
N ARG A 218 5.71 10.22 39.51
CA ARG A 218 4.84 9.58 40.50
C ARG A 218 3.42 10.16 40.49
N SER A 219 3.22 11.36 39.93
CA SER A 219 1.89 11.97 39.90
C SER A 219 0.96 11.33 38.86
N GLN A 220 1.44 10.88 37.70
CA GLN A 220 0.52 10.43 36.64
C GLN A 220 -0.08 9.03 36.87
N LYS A 221 0.63 8.14 37.59
CA LYS A 221 0.07 6.83 37.98
C LYS A 221 -0.74 6.87 39.29
N ILE A 222 -0.59 7.93 40.10
CA ILE A 222 -1.41 8.15 41.31
C ILE A 222 -2.65 9.01 40.99
N LEU A 223 -2.60 9.82 39.92
CA LEU A 223 -3.72 10.64 39.47
C LEU A 223 -4.94 9.82 39.00
N ASP A 224 -4.73 8.62 38.44
CA ASP A 224 -5.84 7.77 37.96
C ASP A 224 -6.62 7.07 39.08
N ASP A 225 -5.99 6.77 40.22
CA ASP A 225 -6.62 6.03 41.33
C ASP A 225 -7.30 6.95 42.36
N GLU A 226 -6.78 8.17 42.60
CA GLU A 226 -7.42 9.13 43.52
C GLU A 226 -8.53 9.95 42.85
N LYS A 227 -8.39 10.33 41.56
CA LYS A 227 -9.43 11.12 40.88
C LYS A 227 -10.67 10.30 40.53
N ASN A 228 -10.55 8.99 40.36
CA ASN A 228 -11.71 8.12 40.18
C ASN A 228 -12.62 8.04 41.41
N LYS A 229 -12.14 8.43 42.60
CA LYS A 229 -12.94 8.52 43.84
C LYS A 229 -13.53 9.91 44.09
N LYS A 230 -13.11 10.94 43.36
CA LYS A 230 -13.61 12.31 43.53
C LYS A 230 -14.98 12.46 42.86
N SER A 231 -15.86 13.25 43.47
CA SER A 231 -17.15 13.56 42.83
C SER A 231 -16.93 14.43 41.57
N PRO A 232 -17.83 14.37 40.58
CA PRO A 232 -17.76 15.25 39.40
C PRO A 232 -17.60 16.73 39.73
N SER A 233 -18.26 17.21 40.81
CA SER A 233 -18.13 18.60 41.27
C SER A 233 -16.75 18.93 41.83
N ASP A 234 -16.09 17.98 42.50
CA ASP A 234 -14.73 18.21 43.02
C ASP A 234 -13.70 18.22 41.90
N ILE A 235 -13.90 17.42 40.84
CA ILE A 235 -13.07 17.45 39.63
C ILE A 235 -13.21 18.80 38.91
N LEU A 236 -14.39 19.43 38.91
CA LEU A 236 -14.56 20.78 38.37
C LEU A 236 -13.84 21.85 39.19
N LYS A 237 -13.80 21.72 40.52
CA LYS A 237 -13.02 22.66 41.36
C LYS A 237 -11.54 22.54 41.07
N ASP A 238 -11.03 21.31 41.00
CA ASP A 238 -9.63 21.05 40.60
C ASP A 238 -9.31 21.66 39.22
N SER A 239 -10.28 21.66 38.29
CA SER A 239 -10.14 22.29 36.97
C SER A 239 -9.96 23.80 37.08
N ALA A 240 -10.79 24.48 37.89
CA ALA A 240 -10.67 25.93 38.11
C ALA A 240 -9.31 26.30 38.72
N ASP A 241 -8.86 25.55 39.73
CA ASP A 241 -7.57 25.76 40.40
C ASP A 241 -6.39 25.58 39.44
N LEU A 242 -6.45 24.60 38.53
CA LEU A 242 -5.42 24.39 37.52
C LEU A 242 -5.36 25.53 36.50
N PHE A 243 -6.52 26.07 36.12
CA PHE A 243 -6.58 27.18 35.19
C PHE A 243 -5.98 28.47 35.79
N GLU A 244 -6.27 28.77 37.07
CA GLU A 244 -5.66 29.91 37.77
C GLU A 244 -4.13 29.80 37.86
N ARG A 245 -3.61 28.57 37.88
CA ARG A 245 -2.17 28.28 37.88
C ARG A 245 -1.53 28.32 36.50
N GLY A 246 -2.29 28.67 35.45
CA GLY A 246 -1.83 28.75 34.07
C GLY A 246 -1.84 27.40 33.33
N LEU A 247 -2.26 26.31 33.96
CA LEU A 247 -2.31 24.96 33.36
C LEU A 247 -3.65 24.78 32.62
N LYS A 248 -3.85 25.59 31.57
CA LYS A 248 -5.15 25.72 30.90
C LYS A 248 -5.57 24.43 30.18
N LYS A 249 -4.62 23.71 29.59
CA LYS A 249 -4.89 22.46 28.89
C LYS A 249 -5.37 21.38 29.86
N GLU A 250 -4.67 21.22 30.98
CA GLU A 250 -5.02 20.28 32.05
C GLU A 250 -6.38 20.62 32.66
N ALA A 251 -6.66 21.92 32.83
CA ALA A 251 -7.96 22.38 33.30
C ALA A 251 -9.10 21.94 32.36
N CYS A 252 -8.97 22.15 31.05
CA CYS A 252 -9.97 21.71 30.07
C CYS A 252 -10.15 20.19 30.04
N ILE A 253 -9.08 19.40 30.23
CA ILE A 253 -9.17 17.94 30.33
C ILE A 253 -10.03 17.53 31.54
N LEU A 254 -9.88 18.22 32.68
CA LEU A 254 -10.68 17.94 33.87
C LEU A 254 -12.16 18.31 33.71
N ILE A 255 -12.49 19.33 32.91
CA ILE A 255 -13.89 19.64 32.58
C ILE A 255 -14.53 18.49 31.82
N SER A 256 -13.88 17.97 30.77
CA SER A 256 -14.46 16.83 30.04
C SER A 256 -14.55 15.58 30.92
N LEU A 257 -13.56 15.36 31.79
CA LEU A 257 -13.55 14.22 32.71
C LEU A 257 -14.69 14.30 33.73
N SER A 258 -14.97 15.48 34.31
CA SER A 258 -16.07 15.62 35.27
C SER A 258 -17.43 15.32 34.63
N ILE A 259 -17.65 15.77 33.39
CA ILE A 259 -18.87 15.51 32.64
C ILE A 259 -19.03 14.02 32.33
N ARG A 260 -17.98 13.38 31.80
CA ARG A 260 -18.00 11.94 31.53
C ARG A 260 -18.27 11.13 32.80
N LYS A 261 -17.66 11.52 33.92
CA LYS A 261 -17.87 10.86 35.20
C LYS A 261 -19.32 11.02 35.69
N PHE A 262 -19.86 12.24 35.63
CA PHE A 262 -21.26 12.49 36.00
C PHE A 262 -22.24 11.67 35.16
N VAL A 263 -22.05 11.63 33.85
CA VAL A 263 -22.93 10.87 32.94
C VAL A 263 -22.80 9.37 33.19
N SER A 264 -21.59 8.87 33.41
CA SER A 264 -21.36 7.46 33.75
C SER A 264 -22.03 7.08 35.08
N GLU A 265 -21.93 7.93 36.10
CA GLU A 265 -22.58 7.71 37.40
C GLU A 265 -24.11 7.80 37.32
N LYS A 266 -24.64 8.70 36.48
CA LYS A 266 -26.09 8.96 36.39
C LYS A 266 -26.84 8.00 35.46
N TYR A 267 -26.22 7.60 34.35
CA TYR A 267 -26.86 6.83 33.27
C TYR A 267 -26.14 5.52 32.92
N GLY A 268 -24.95 5.29 33.47
CA GLY A 268 -24.12 4.11 33.22
C GLY A 268 -23.82 3.31 34.48
N ALA A 269 -22.70 2.58 34.45
CA ALA A 269 -22.23 1.75 35.56
C ALA A 269 -21.29 2.48 36.55
N GLY A 270 -20.98 3.76 36.29
CA GLY A 270 -20.01 4.54 37.07
C GLY A 270 -18.54 4.32 36.69
N ASP A 271 -18.27 3.54 35.64
CA ASP A 271 -16.93 3.28 35.10
C ASP A 271 -16.39 4.45 34.26
N GLU A 272 -15.09 4.43 33.96
CA GLU A 272 -14.50 5.39 33.03
C GLU A 272 -15.01 5.13 31.60
N ILE A 273 -15.53 6.18 30.96
CA ILE A 273 -16.10 6.13 29.61
C ILE A 273 -15.41 7.15 28.71
N THR A 274 -15.46 6.95 27.38
CA THR A 274 -14.98 7.91 26.38
C THR A 274 -16.01 9.01 26.07
N ASP A 275 -15.59 10.08 25.37
CA ASP A 275 -16.47 11.18 24.98
C ASP A 275 -17.67 10.68 24.13
N ASN A 276 -17.44 9.70 23.24
CA ASN A 276 -18.49 9.10 22.41
C ASN A 276 -19.45 8.21 23.22
N GLU A 277 -18.91 7.40 24.13
CA GLU A 277 -19.73 6.56 25.01
C GLU A 277 -20.59 7.41 25.95
N CYS A 278 -20.05 8.53 26.43
CA CYS A 278 -20.78 9.52 27.21
C CYS A 278 -22.02 10.04 26.46
N LEU A 279 -21.88 10.39 25.19
CA LEU A 279 -23.03 10.83 24.39
C LEU A 279 -24.00 9.70 24.08
N MET A 280 -23.52 8.47 23.87
CA MET A 280 -24.39 7.31 23.63
C MET A 280 -25.25 6.94 24.83
N LEU A 281 -24.76 7.15 26.05
CA LEU A 281 -25.52 6.90 27.29
C LEU A 281 -26.66 7.92 27.50
N ILE A 282 -26.58 9.09 26.87
CA ILE A 282 -27.62 10.12 26.95
C ILE A 282 -28.57 9.96 25.76
N ASN A 283 -29.88 9.82 26.02
CA ASN A 283 -30.87 9.77 24.94
C ASN A 283 -30.82 11.08 24.12
N ARG A 284 -30.80 10.98 22.78
CA ARG A 284 -30.71 12.13 21.86
C ARG A 284 -31.83 13.17 22.01
N LYS A 285 -32.96 12.82 22.65
CA LYS A 285 -34.06 13.76 22.96
C LYS A 285 -33.88 14.49 24.30
N ASN A 286 -32.83 14.17 25.06
CA ASN A 286 -32.52 14.80 26.33
C ASN A 286 -31.72 16.09 26.08
N LYS A 287 -32.11 17.19 26.73
CA LYS A 287 -31.42 18.49 26.65
C LYS A 287 -29.95 18.42 27.08
N LEU A 288 -29.62 17.44 27.93
CA LEU A 288 -28.23 17.13 28.31
C LEU A 288 -27.37 16.64 27.14
N TYR A 289 -27.97 16.02 26.12
CA TYR A 289 -27.22 15.49 24.97
C TYR A 289 -26.49 16.61 24.21
N GLU A 290 -27.22 17.68 23.89
CA GLU A 290 -26.66 18.84 23.18
C GLU A 290 -25.66 19.60 24.06
N SER A 291 -25.97 19.75 25.35
CA SER A 291 -25.12 20.48 26.30
C SER A 291 -23.79 19.76 26.56
N CYS A 292 -23.83 18.43 26.75
CA CYS A 292 -22.63 17.60 26.87
C CYS A 292 -21.85 17.51 25.56
N GLY A 293 -22.53 17.44 24.41
CA GLY A 293 -21.88 17.41 23.10
C GLY A 293 -21.04 18.66 22.84
N ASP A 294 -21.65 19.84 23.03
CA ASP A 294 -21.00 21.14 22.78
C ASP A 294 -19.71 21.31 23.60
N ILE A 295 -19.75 20.93 24.88
CA ILE A 295 -18.61 21.11 25.78
C ILE A 295 -17.53 20.04 25.61
N LEU A 296 -17.91 18.78 25.32
CA LEU A 296 -16.93 17.73 25.03
C LEU A 296 -16.18 18.00 23.73
N GLU A 297 -16.87 18.49 22.70
CA GLU A 297 -16.25 18.89 21.43
C GLU A 297 -15.27 20.06 21.63
N LYS A 298 -15.73 21.14 22.27
CA LYS A 298 -14.88 22.34 22.52
C LYS A 298 -13.67 22.04 23.40
N THR A 299 -13.82 21.14 24.38
CA THR A 299 -12.68 20.73 25.22
C THR A 299 -11.78 19.71 24.52
N ALA A 300 -12.30 18.92 23.57
CA ALA A 300 -11.50 18.01 22.75
C ALA A 300 -10.61 18.78 21.76
N GLU A 301 -11.10 19.86 21.15
CA GLU A 301 -10.28 20.74 20.31
C GLU A 301 -9.01 21.17 21.05
N VAL A 302 -9.18 21.71 22.26
CA VAL A 302 -8.07 22.12 23.15
C VAL A 302 -7.13 20.95 23.50
N ARG A 303 -7.68 19.76 23.73
CA ARG A 303 -6.91 18.57 24.12
C ARG A 303 -5.99 18.09 22.99
N PHE A 304 -6.48 18.12 21.74
CA PHE A 304 -5.86 17.44 20.60
C PHE A 304 -5.12 18.36 19.62
N THR A 305 -5.55 19.60 19.43
CA THR A 305 -4.89 20.50 18.45
C THR A 305 -3.68 21.21 19.04
N GLY A 306 -3.56 21.28 20.37
CA GLY A 306 -2.44 21.96 21.03
C GLY A 306 -2.35 23.45 20.68
N THR A 307 -3.43 24.08 20.20
CA THR A 307 -3.52 25.54 20.09
C THR A 307 -3.10 26.13 21.43
N CYS A 308 -2.09 27.00 21.36
CA CYS A 308 -1.19 27.36 22.45
C CYS A 308 -1.94 27.66 23.75
N GLU A 309 -1.28 27.42 24.89
CA GLU A 309 -1.72 27.78 26.24
C GLU A 309 -2.21 29.24 26.37
N ASP A 310 -1.99 30.09 25.36
CA ASP A 310 -2.41 31.49 25.30
C ASP A 310 -3.82 31.74 24.69
N ASP A 311 -4.41 30.81 23.92
CA ASP A 311 -5.64 31.11 23.14
C ASP A 311 -6.96 30.92 23.90
N ILE A 312 -6.92 30.26 25.06
CA ILE A 312 -8.08 30.16 25.95
C ILE A 312 -8.00 31.32 26.94
N ASP A 313 -8.84 32.33 26.69
CA ASP A 313 -9.03 33.43 27.62
C ASP A 313 -9.90 33.00 28.82
N ASN A 314 -9.82 33.79 29.89
CA ASN A 314 -10.57 33.53 31.13
C ASN A 314 -12.09 33.50 30.88
N ILE A 315 -12.58 34.20 29.85
CA ILE A 315 -14.00 34.31 29.54
C ILE A 315 -14.51 32.99 28.94
N ARG A 316 -13.78 32.42 27.98
CA ARG A 316 -14.11 31.13 27.35
C ARG A 316 -14.04 29.99 28.34
N PHE A 317 -12.98 29.95 29.15
CA PHE A 317 -12.83 28.89 30.15
C PHE A 317 -13.92 28.97 31.22
N LYS A 318 -14.25 30.17 31.71
CA LYS A 318 -15.37 30.36 32.64
C LYS A 318 -16.69 29.90 32.03
N GLY A 319 -16.92 30.21 30.74
CA GLY A 319 -18.09 29.71 30.01
C GLY A 319 -18.16 28.18 29.93
N PHE A 320 -17.02 27.48 29.87
CA PHE A 320 -16.98 26.01 29.94
C PHE A 320 -17.27 25.52 31.36
N LEU A 321 -16.66 26.13 32.37
CA LEU A 321 -16.89 25.81 33.78
C LEU A 321 -18.36 25.96 34.17
N ASP A 322 -18.98 27.10 33.84
CA ASP A 322 -20.37 27.41 34.18
C ASP A 322 -21.32 26.38 33.53
N LYS A 323 -21.11 26.07 32.24
CA LYS A 323 -21.89 25.04 31.53
C LYS A 323 -21.72 23.65 32.12
N ALA A 324 -20.50 23.27 32.49
CA ALA A 324 -20.24 21.97 33.11
C ALA A 324 -20.86 21.89 34.52
N GLN A 325 -20.84 23.00 35.26
CA GLN A 325 -21.49 23.15 36.56
C GLN A 325 -23.01 22.98 36.43
N ASP A 326 -23.63 23.60 35.42
CA ASP A 326 -25.07 23.47 35.14
C ASP A 326 -25.44 22.01 34.83
N ILE A 327 -24.67 21.34 33.97
CA ILE A 327 -24.85 19.92 33.62
C ILE A 327 -24.79 19.03 34.86
N ILE A 328 -23.79 19.24 35.72
CA ILE A 328 -23.57 18.41 36.92
C ILE A 328 -24.57 18.75 38.04
N SER A 329 -25.09 19.98 38.08
CA SER A 329 -26.06 20.44 39.08
C SER A 329 -27.49 20.05 38.74
N GLU A 330 -27.77 19.65 37.50
CA GLU A 330 -29.02 19.03 37.06
C GLU A 330 -29.10 17.60 37.65
N LYS A 331 -29.25 17.51 38.98
CA LYS A 331 -29.44 16.24 39.73
C LYS A 331 -30.79 15.61 39.41
#